data_AF-A0A448ZXH8-F1
#
_entry.id   AF-A0A448ZXH8-F1
#
_cell.length_a   1.000
_cell.length_b   1.000
_cell.length_c   1.000
_cell.angle_alpha   90.00
_cell.angle_beta   90.00
_cell.angle_gamma   90.00
#
_symmetry.space_group_name_H-M   'P 1'
#
loop_
_entity.id
_entity.type
_entity.pdbx_description
1 polymer ?
#
loop_
_entity_poly.entity_id
_entity_poly.type
_entity_poly.pdbx_seq_one_letter_code
_entity_poly.pdbx_strand_id
1 'polypeptide(L)'
;MKKKLLFGLTPIILAAPFSAISCKQKPELSKPKDDSNFENYLTAFNKLELKDLNLYNDKNILNKDIKNLEAYSPTDFYKKYLYNQDLDIMLKLVTIAKESQYYSLIGNDPTSDFSKKYEVVIYGRNSLDNLTIPLELALMPKNSTYKYKNQDFKYYFYYARKYINISGFKDEAIKIAKAEKQKRTNTIISIAVPSAALLALILYISIKIRINKKKRY
;
A
#
# COMPACT_ATOMS: atom_id res chain seq x y z
N MET A 1 -36.02 -28.35 4.80
CA MET A 1 -34.76 -28.15 5.55
C MET A 1 -33.80 -27.31 4.71
N LYS A 2 -33.19 -26.29 5.32
CA LYS A 2 -32.15 -25.44 4.73
C LYS A 2 -30.84 -26.25 4.59
N LYS A 3 -30.14 -26.11 3.46
CA LYS A 3 -28.83 -25.44 3.38
C LYS A 3 -28.25 -25.52 1.96
N LYS A 4 -27.85 -24.34 1.48
CA LYS A 4 -27.13 -24.06 0.24
C LYS A 4 -25.73 -24.69 0.29
N LEU A 5 -25.29 -25.31 -0.80
CA LEU A 5 -23.88 -25.56 -1.07
C LEU A 5 -23.40 -24.46 -2.03
N LEU A 6 -22.66 -23.51 -1.48
CA LEU A 6 -21.81 -22.56 -2.19
C LEU A 6 -20.44 -22.80 -1.57
N PHE A 7 -19.46 -23.24 -2.33
CA PHE A 7 -18.09 -22.77 -2.19
C PHE A 7 -17.39 -23.04 -3.51
N GLY A 8 -17.42 -22.00 -4.35
CA GLY A 8 -16.58 -21.90 -5.52
C GLY A 8 -15.12 -21.90 -5.11
N LEU A 9 -14.32 -22.47 -6.02
CA LEU A 9 -12.88 -22.42 -6.07
C LEU A 9 -12.35 -21.03 -5.70
N THR A 10 -11.89 -20.88 -4.46
CA THR A 10 -10.99 -19.77 -4.11
C THR A 10 -9.66 -20.03 -4.80
N PRO A 11 -9.10 -19.09 -5.57
CA PRO A 11 -7.73 -19.21 -6.01
C PRO A 11 -6.87 -19.26 -4.75
N ILE A 12 -6.02 -20.28 -4.69
CA ILE A 12 -4.94 -20.40 -3.72
C ILE A 12 -4.17 -19.09 -3.79
N ILE A 13 -4.39 -18.22 -2.80
CA ILE A 13 -3.51 -17.11 -2.51
C ILE A 13 -2.20 -17.81 -2.15
N LEU A 14 -1.26 -17.87 -3.09
CA LEU A 14 0.15 -18.05 -2.77
C LEU A 14 0.49 -16.90 -1.84
N ALA A 15 0.31 -17.14 -0.54
CA ALA A 15 0.92 -16.34 0.49
C ALA A 15 2.41 -16.32 0.13
N ALA A 16 2.90 -15.12 -0.20
CA ALA A 16 4.33 -14.86 -0.15
C ALA A 16 4.86 -15.48 1.16
N PRO A 17 6.06 -16.06 1.18
CA PRO A 17 6.62 -16.68 2.37
C PRO A 17 7.03 -15.59 3.37
N PHE A 18 6.06 -14.87 3.92
CA PHE A 18 6.16 -14.27 5.22
C PHE A 18 5.61 -15.30 6.20
N SER A 19 6.35 -16.41 6.27
CA SER A 19 6.35 -17.24 7.47
C SER A 19 6.46 -16.30 8.67
N ALA A 20 5.53 -16.47 9.60
CA ALA A 20 5.55 -15.88 10.92
C ALA A 20 6.88 -16.20 11.61
N ILE A 21 7.90 -15.36 11.37
CA ILE A 21 9.17 -15.38 12.07
C ILE A 21 9.08 -14.25 13.08
N SER A 22 8.64 -14.61 14.29
CA SER A 22 9.05 -14.07 15.59
C SER A 22 9.43 -12.58 15.66
N CYS A 23 8.65 -11.82 16.44
CA CYS A 23 8.74 -10.40 16.83
C CYS A 23 10.11 -9.83 17.31
N LYS A 24 11.26 -10.09 16.69
CA LYS A 24 12.55 -9.51 17.13
C LYS A 24 13.48 -8.93 16.07
N GLN A 25 13.38 -9.28 14.79
CA GLN A 25 14.22 -8.65 13.77
C GLN A 25 13.44 -7.61 13.00
N LYS A 26 13.67 -6.33 13.33
CA LYS A 26 13.25 -5.24 12.46
C LYS A 26 13.99 -5.44 11.12
N PRO A 27 13.28 -5.56 9.99
CA PRO A 27 13.93 -5.63 8.67
C PRO A 27 14.62 -4.31 8.30
N GLU A 28 14.35 -3.24 9.06
CA GLU A 28 14.99 -1.95 8.92
C GLU A 28 16.35 -1.91 9.61
N LEU A 29 17.39 -1.64 8.83
CA LEU A 29 18.77 -1.47 9.25
C LEU A 29 18.99 -0.06 9.80
N SER A 30 19.88 0.07 10.78
CA SER A 30 20.44 1.36 11.15
C SER A 30 21.23 1.96 9.99
N LYS A 31 21.16 3.29 9.84
CA LYS A 31 21.97 4.01 8.84
C LYS A 31 23.47 3.67 8.99
N PRO A 32 24.20 3.48 7.87
CA PRO A 32 25.64 3.26 7.92
C PRO A 32 26.34 4.50 8.50
N LYS A 33 27.29 4.27 9.41
CA LYS A 33 28.04 5.35 10.09
C LYS A 33 29.31 5.75 9.35
N ASP A 34 29.77 4.88 8.46
CA ASP A 34 31.01 4.94 7.70
C ASP A 34 30.83 5.53 6.30
N ASP A 35 29.61 5.95 5.95
CA ASP A 35 29.29 6.53 4.65
C ASP A 35 28.74 7.95 4.79
N SER A 36 29.61 8.95 4.60
CA SER A 36 29.25 10.37 4.70
C SER A 36 28.22 10.82 3.65
N ASN A 37 28.06 10.07 2.55
CA ASN A 37 27.13 10.40 1.49
C ASN A 37 25.74 9.77 1.71
N PHE A 38 25.59 8.90 2.70
CA PHE A 38 24.35 8.15 2.92
C PHE A 38 23.13 9.05 3.13
N GLU A 39 23.26 10.16 3.86
CA GLU A 39 22.16 11.10 4.05
C GLU A 39 21.72 11.78 2.75
N ASN A 40 22.65 12.00 1.82
CA ASN A 40 22.32 12.52 0.48
C ASN A 40 21.52 11.47 -0.30
N TYR A 41 21.92 10.21 -0.24
CA TYR A 41 21.19 9.10 -0.88
C TYR A 41 19.78 8.93 -0.31
N LEU A 42 19.64 9.02 1.01
CA LEU A 42 18.35 8.96 1.69
C LEU A 42 17.46 10.16 1.32
N THR A 43 18.03 11.35 1.24
CA THR A 43 17.32 12.56 0.83
C THR A 43 16.83 12.45 -0.61
N ALA A 44 17.67 11.98 -1.54
CA ALA A 44 17.29 11.73 -2.92
C ALA A 44 16.19 10.67 -3.01
N PHE A 45 16.32 9.56 -2.27
CA PHE A 45 15.33 8.49 -2.21
C PHE A 45 13.96 9.00 -1.73
N ASN A 46 13.95 9.82 -0.67
CA ASN A 46 12.72 10.38 -0.13
C ASN A 46 12.03 11.36 -1.10
N LYS A 47 12.75 11.91 -2.08
CA LYS A 47 12.20 12.81 -3.12
C LYS A 47 11.66 12.08 -4.35
N LEU A 48 11.88 10.77 -4.51
CA LEU A 48 11.34 10.01 -5.64
C LEU A 48 9.82 10.11 -5.71
N GLU A 49 9.29 10.50 -6.86
CA GLU A 49 7.85 10.56 -7.13
C GLU A 49 7.45 9.59 -8.24
N LEU A 50 6.16 9.42 -8.50
CA LEU A 50 5.68 8.50 -9.53
C LEU A 50 6.24 8.84 -10.93
N LYS A 51 6.41 10.14 -11.22
CA LYS A 51 7.00 10.65 -12.47
C LYS A 51 8.48 10.28 -12.66
N ASP A 52 9.15 9.88 -11.58
CA ASP A 52 10.55 9.46 -11.62
C ASP A 52 10.68 7.97 -11.97
N LEU A 53 9.58 7.25 -12.15
CA LEU A 53 9.54 5.80 -12.35
C LEU A 53 9.10 5.44 -13.77
N ASN A 54 9.65 4.35 -14.29
CA ASN A 54 9.32 3.75 -15.58
C ASN A 54 8.87 2.30 -15.40
N LEU A 55 7.93 1.84 -16.24
CA LEU A 55 7.60 0.43 -16.37
C LEU A 55 8.47 -0.22 -17.46
N TYR A 56 9.00 -1.41 -17.17
CA TYR A 56 10.00 -2.08 -17.99
C TYR A 56 9.50 -2.41 -19.40
N ASN A 57 8.23 -2.78 -19.53
CA ASN A 57 7.62 -3.11 -20.83
C ASN A 57 7.01 -1.90 -21.56
N ASP A 58 7.00 -0.72 -20.94
CA ASP A 58 6.61 0.50 -21.62
C ASP A 58 7.17 1.71 -20.88
N LYS A 59 8.28 2.24 -21.39
CA LYS A 59 8.96 3.42 -20.83
C LYS A 59 8.05 4.65 -20.73
N ASN A 60 6.86 4.63 -21.34
CA ASN A 60 5.94 5.75 -21.39
C ASN A 60 4.68 5.59 -20.50
N ILE A 61 4.32 4.42 -19.96
CA ILE A 61 3.01 4.29 -19.26
C ILE A 61 2.93 5.16 -18.01
N LEU A 62 3.98 5.19 -17.17
CA LEU A 62 3.96 6.00 -15.93
C LEU A 62 4.17 7.49 -16.19
N ASN A 63 4.86 7.85 -17.28
CA ASN A 63 5.20 9.24 -17.61
C ASN A 63 4.30 9.91 -18.65
N LYS A 64 3.53 9.15 -19.46
CA LYS A 64 2.68 9.70 -20.52
C LYS A 64 1.22 9.26 -20.48
N ASP A 65 0.85 8.17 -19.82
CA ASP A 65 -0.50 7.61 -19.96
C ASP A 65 -1.17 7.18 -18.65
N ILE A 66 -1.09 8.03 -17.62
CA ILE A 66 -2.06 8.02 -16.52
C ILE A 66 -3.51 8.06 -17.07
N LYS A 67 -3.74 8.71 -18.22
CA LYS A 67 -5.04 8.75 -18.90
C LYS A 67 -5.56 7.38 -19.34
N ASN A 68 -4.68 6.43 -19.66
CA ASN A 68 -5.08 5.06 -20.02
C ASN A 68 -5.36 4.18 -18.78
N LEU A 69 -5.05 4.65 -17.56
CA LEU A 69 -5.42 3.93 -16.33
C LEU A 69 -6.94 3.84 -16.17
N GLU A 70 -7.71 4.77 -16.74
CA GLU A 70 -9.18 4.71 -16.80
C GLU A 70 -9.70 3.47 -17.57
N ALA A 71 -8.88 2.82 -18.38
CA ALA A 71 -9.25 1.58 -19.07
C ALA A 71 -9.08 0.34 -18.18
N TYR A 72 -8.34 0.42 -17.08
CA TYR A 72 -8.00 -0.71 -16.24
C TYR A 72 -8.65 -0.63 -14.85
N SER A 73 -9.00 -1.79 -14.31
CA SER A 73 -9.12 -1.92 -12.85
C SER A 73 -7.72 -2.02 -12.22
N PRO A 74 -7.53 -1.63 -10.95
CA PRO A 74 -6.24 -1.78 -10.26
C PRO A 74 -5.72 -3.22 -10.26
N THR A 75 -6.61 -4.21 -10.09
CA THR A 75 -6.24 -5.63 -10.11
C THR A 75 -5.74 -6.07 -11.49
N ASP A 76 -6.42 -5.67 -12.56
CA ASP A 76 -6.04 -6.08 -13.92
C ASP A 76 -4.75 -5.41 -14.35
N PHE A 77 -4.56 -4.14 -13.99
CA PHE A 77 -3.31 -3.44 -14.22
C PHE A 77 -2.15 -4.12 -13.49
N TYR A 78 -2.33 -4.43 -12.19
CA TYR A 78 -1.31 -5.12 -11.40
C TYR A 78 -0.91 -6.45 -12.05
N LYS A 79 -1.89 -7.29 -12.39
CA LYS A 79 -1.63 -8.59 -13.02
C LYS A 79 -0.93 -8.47 -14.37
N LYS A 80 -1.28 -7.45 -15.16
CA LYS A 80 -0.75 -7.27 -16.52
C LYS A 80 0.66 -6.68 -16.53
N TYR A 81 0.97 -5.75 -15.61
CA TYR A 81 2.19 -4.94 -15.70
C TYR A 81 3.15 -5.06 -14.51
N LEU A 82 2.68 -5.51 -13.35
CA LEU A 82 3.44 -5.46 -12.10
C LEU A 82 3.62 -6.83 -11.42
N TYR A 83 2.98 -7.88 -11.96
CA TYR A 83 3.05 -9.22 -11.42
C TYR A 83 3.86 -10.14 -12.33
N ASN A 84 4.77 -10.89 -11.72
CA ASN A 84 5.41 -12.05 -12.31
C ASN A 84 5.56 -13.13 -11.24
N GLN A 85 5.51 -14.41 -11.63
CA GLN A 85 5.76 -15.51 -10.70
C GLN A 85 7.23 -15.54 -10.24
N ASP A 86 8.14 -15.08 -11.09
CA ASP A 86 9.55 -14.94 -10.78
C ASP A 86 9.81 -13.57 -10.12
N LEU A 87 10.33 -13.61 -8.89
CA LEU A 87 10.67 -12.41 -8.11
C LEU A 87 11.73 -11.55 -8.81
N ASP A 88 12.76 -12.14 -9.40
CA ASP A 88 13.85 -11.39 -10.04
C ASP A 88 13.36 -10.65 -11.30
N ILE A 89 12.35 -11.20 -11.98
CA ILE A 89 11.67 -10.51 -13.07
C ILE A 89 10.75 -9.42 -12.53
N MET A 90 9.94 -9.73 -11.50
CA MET A 90 9.00 -8.80 -10.89
C MET A 90 9.69 -7.51 -10.41
N LEU A 91 10.85 -7.63 -9.77
CA LEU A 91 11.63 -6.49 -9.26
C LEU A 91 12.27 -5.63 -10.35
N LYS A 92 12.28 -6.10 -11.60
CA LYS A 92 12.75 -5.34 -12.76
C LYS A 92 11.61 -4.64 -13.51
N LEU A 93 10.34 -4.94 -13.19
CA LEU A 93 9.18 -4.38 -13.89
C LEU A 93 9.01 -2.88 -13.65
N VAL A 94 9.46 -2.37 -12.51
CA VAL A 94 9.45 -0.94 -12.19
C VAL A 94 10.89 -0.50 -11.96
N THR A 95 11.31 0.55 -12.64
CA THR A 95 12.67 1.09 -12.56
C THR A 95 12.62 2.60 -12.34
N ILE A 96 13.68 3.16 -11.78
CA ILE A 96 13.83 4.61 -11.76
C ILE A 96 14.25 5.07 -13.16
N ALA A 97 13.57 6.09 -13.68
CA ALA A 97 13.86 6.67 -14.98
C ALA A 97 15.31 7.18 -15.02
N LYS A 98 16.04 6.93 -16.11
CA LYS A 98 17.46 7.32 -16.22
C LYS A 98 17.64 8.83 -16.12
N GLU A 99 16.65 9.55 -16.62
CA GLU A 99 16.49 11.00 -16.63
C GLU A 99 15.97 11.58 -15.31
N SER A 100 15.58 10.75 -14.33
CA SER A 100 15.11 11.23 -13.04
C SER A 100 16.19 12.04 -12.32
N GLN A 101 15.75 13.11 -11.65
CA GLN A 101 16.62 13.93 -10.80
C GLN A 101 17.29 13.09 -9.69
N TYR A 102 16.69 11.97 -9.29
CA TYR A 102 17.29 11.02 -8.35
C TYR A 102 18.71 10.63 -8.74
N TYR A 103 18.91 10.22 -9.99
CA TYR A 103 20.19 9.78 -10.50
C TYR A 103 21.17 10.92 -10.76
N SER A 104 20.66 12.12 -11.03
CA SER A 104 21.52 13.32 -11.10
C SER A 104 22.18 13.66 -9.76
N LEU A 105 21.56 13.27 -8.64
CA LEU A 105 22.04 13.56 -7.29
C LEU A 105 22.98 12.49 -6.73
N ILE A 106 22.88 11.23 -7.19
CA ILE A 106 23.60 10.11 -6.58
C ILE A 106 24.48 9.30 -7.55
N GLY A 107 24.35 9.54 -8.86
CA GLY A 107 25.06 8.83 -9.92
C GLY A 107 24.45 7.45 -10.27
N ASN A 108 24.08 7.26 -11.54
CA ASN A 108 23.51 6.00 -12.09
C ASN A 108 24.54 5.10 -12.80
N ASP A 109 25.81 5.47 -12.78
CA ASP A 109 26.86 4.66 -13.39
C ASP A 109 27.14 3.44 -12.46
N PRO A 110 27.34 2.22 -12.99
CA PRO A 110 27.83 1.07 -12.23
C PRO A 110 29.08 1.35 -11.37
N THR A 111 29.88 2.34 -11.74
CA THR A 111 31.09 2.77 -11.04
C THR A 111 30.83 3.76 -9.89
N SER A 112 29.62 4.29 -9.74
CA SER A 112 29.28 5.22 -8.66
C SER A 112 29.35 4.52 -7.29
N ASP A 113 29.72 5.27 -6.25
CA ASP A 113 29.81 4.73 -4.89
C ASP A 113 28.46 4.20 -4.41
N PHE A 114 27.37 4.87 -4.81
CA PHE A 114 26.02 4.38 -4.58
C PHE A 114 25.81 3.00 -5.22
N SER A 115 26.05 2.87 -6.54
CA SER A 115 25.83 1.63 -7.29
C SER A 115 26.71 0.48 -6.82
N LYS A 116 27.82 0.73 -6.11
CA LYS A 116 28.66 -0.33 -5.52
C LYS A 116 28.09 -0.86 -4.20
N LYS A 117 27.47 0.00 -3.40
CA LYS A 117 27.09 -0.30 -2.01
C LYS A 117 25.59 -0.53 -1.81
N TYR A 118 24.77 0.17 -2.58
CA TYR A 118 23.33 0.26 -2.37
C TYR A 118 22.55 0.01 -3.66
N GLU A 119 21.27 -0.28 -3.50
CA GLU A 119 20.31 -0.35 -4.59
C GLU A 119 18.93 0.12 -4.10
N VAL A 120 18.10 0.57 -5.04
CA VAL A 120 16.67 0.77 -4.80
C VAL A 120 15.90 -0.31 -5.51
N VAL A 121 15.16 -1.10 -4.74
CA VAL A 121 14.25 -2.11 -5.25
C VAL A 121 12.83 -1.55 -5.23
N ILE A 122 12.10 -1.77 -6.32
CA ILE A 122 10.73 -1.28 -6.48
C ILE A 122 9.84 -2.44 -6.87
N TYR A 123 8.71 -2.62 -6.18
CA TYR A 123 7.73 -3.61 -6.56
C TYR A 123 6.31 -3.15 -6.30
N GLY A 124 5.40 -3.57 -7.19
CA GLY A 124 3.97 -3.35 -6.99
C GLY A 124 3.40 -4.31 -5.97
N ARG A 125 2.52 -3.80 -5.12
CA ARG A 125 1.66 -4.61 -4.26
C ARG A 125 0.26 -4.62 -4.83
N ASN A 126 -0.40 -5.76 -4.74
CA ASN A 126 -1.80 -5.84 -5.13
C ASN A 126 -2.63 -4.87 -4.28
N SER A 127 -3.59 -4.21 -4.93
CA SER A 127 -4.48 -3.24 -4.30
C SER A 127 -5.37 -3.93 -3.27
N LEU A 128 -5.28 -3.52 -1.99
CA LEU A 128 -6.20 -3.98 -0.95
C LEU A 128 -7.53 -3.21 -0.98
N ASP A 129 -7.49 -1.96 -1.42
CA ASP A 129 -8.65 -1.06 -1.49
C ASP A 129 -9.38 -1.12 -2.83
N ASN A 130 -8.80 -1.77 -3.85
CA ASN A 130 -9.25 -1.77 -5.25
C ASN A 130 -9.46 -0.36 -5.83
N LEU A 131 -8.70 0.61 -5.33
CA LEU A 131 -8.67 2.00 -5.79
C LEU A 131 -7.27 2.39 -6.26
N THR A 132 -6.26 2.05 -5.49
CA THR A 132 -4.87 2.42 -5.76
C THR A 132 -3.96 1.21 -5.78
N ILE A 133 -2.85 1.30 -6.52
CA ILE A 133 -1.80 0.28 -6.48
C ILE A 133 -0.60 0.86 -5.74
N PRO A 134 -0.27 0.37 -4.54
CA PRO A 134 0.94 0.80 -3.86
C PRO A 134 2.18 0.21 -4.53
N LEU A 135 3.09 1.08 -4.96
CA LEU A 135 4.48 0.74 -5.24
C LEU A 135 5.28 0.88 -3.95
N GLU A 136 5.93 -0.19 -3.53
CA GLU A 136 6.91 -0.13 -2.45
C GLU A 136 8.29 0.07 -3.04
N LEU A 137 8.97 1.11 -2.55
CA LEU A 137 10.37 1.41 -2.84
C LEU A 137 11.16 1.12 -1.57
N ALA A 138 12.30 0.46 -1.70
CA ALA A 138 13.19 0.17 -0.60
C ALA A 138 14.64 0.49 -0.99
N LEU A 139 15.28 1.38 -0.22
CA LEU A 139 16.71 1.63 -0.27
C LEU A 139 17.42 0.61 0.61
N MET A 140 18.31 -0.19 0.02
CA MET A 140 18.91 -1.35 0.68
C MET A 140 20.38 -1.55 0.30
N PRO A 141 21.14 -2.33 1.08
CA PRO A 141 22.49 -2.72 0.67
C PRO A 141 22.42 -3.64 -0.55
N LYS A 142 23.35 -3.43 -1.48
CA LYS A 142 23.43 -4.17 -2.73
C LYS A 142 23.70 -5.66 -2.45
N ASN A 143 23.02 -6.53 -3.20
CA ASN A 143 23.16 -7.99 -3.08
C ASN A 143 22.83 -8.55 -1.68
N SER A 144 21.97 -7.88 -0.92
CA SER A 144 21.58 -8.37 0.41
C SER A 144 20.67 -9.59 0.32
N THR A 145 21.22 -10.75 0.70
CA THR A 145 20.48 -12.01 0.79
C THR A 145 20.56 -12.51 2.22
N TYR A 146 19.40 -12.65 2.87
CA TYR A 146 19.29 -13.23 4.20
C TYR A 146 19.02 -14.72 4.09
N LYS A 147 19.90 -15.55 4.65
CA LYS A 147 19.71 -17.01 4.67
C LYS A 147 19.04 -17.42 5.97
N TYR A 148 17.88 -18.07 5.88
CA TYR A 148 17.19 -18.64 7.03
C TYR A 148 16.59 -20.00 6.68
N LYS A 149 16.89 -21.02 7.49
CA LYS A 149 16.39 -22.40 7.29
C LYS A 149 16.54 -22.91 5.85
N ASN A 150 17.72 -22.76 5.26
CA ASN A 150 18.04 -23.15 3.87
C ASN A 150 17.20 -22.45 2.80
N GLN A 151 16.57 -21.32 3.13
CA GLN A 151 15.89 -20.44 2.19
C GLN A 151 16.64 -19.11 2.11
N ASP A 152 16.85 -18.66 0.87
CA ASP A 152 17.47 -17.38 0.56
C ASP A 152 16.37 -16.32 0.41
N PHE A 153 16.32 -15.39 1.35
CA PHE A 153 15.44 -14.23 1.34
C PHE A 153 16.21 -13.05 0.76
N LYS A 154 16.10 -12.86 -0.56
CA LYS A 154 16.62 -11.66 -1.21
C LYS A 154 15.85 -10.43 -0.73
N TYR A 155 16.55 -9.30 -0.61
CA TYR A 155 15.92 -7.99 -0.38
C TYR A 155 15.14 -7.88 0.93
N TYR A 156 15.54 -8.68 1.94
CA TYR A 156 14.88 -8.75 3.23
C TYR A 156 15.16 -7.54 4.13
N PHE A 157 16.37 -7.00 4.05
CA PHE A 157 16.82 -5.87 4.87
C PHE A 157 16.85 -4.57 4.05
N TYR A 158 16.43 -3.46 4.66
CA TYR A 158 16.43 -2.15 4.01
C TYR A 158 16.86 -1.06 5.00
N TYR A 159 17.43 0.03 4.52
CA TYR A 159 17.72 1.21 5.34
C TYR A 159 16.54 2.19 5.38
N ALA A 160 15.78 2.28 4.28
CA ALA A 160 14.59 3.12 4.21
C ALA A 160 13.57 2.51 3.25
N ARG A 161 12.29 2.80 3.52
CA ARG A 161 11.17 2.35 2.70
C ARG A 161 10.20 3.50 2.46
N LYS A 162 9.67 3.56 1.24
CA LYS A 162 8.68 4.54 0.82
C LYS A 162 7.57 3.85 0.03
N TYR A 163 6.36 4.38 0.10
CA TYR A 163 5.24 3.94 -0.70
C TYR A 163 4.80 5.06 -1.63
N ILE A 164 4.60 4.74 -2.91
CA ILE A 164 4.07 5.65 -3.93
C ILE A 164 2.85 4.96 -4.54
N ASN A 165 1.70 5.62 -4.49
CA ASN A 165 0.47 5.04 -5.02
C ASN A 165 0.28 5.42 -6.49
N ILE A 166 -0.04 4.44 -7.32
CA ILE A 166 -0.64 4.65 -8.63
C ILE A 166 -2.14 4.84 -8.42
N SER A 167 -2.68 5.91 -8.98
CA SER A 167 -4.11 6.27 -8.97
C SER A 167 -4.52 6.80 -10.36
N GLY A 168 -5.81 7.08 -10.55
CA GLY A 168 -6.44 7.42 -11.82
C GLY A 168 -7.14 6.24 -12.51
N PHE A 169 -7.48 5.18 -11.77
CA PHE A 169 -8.05 3.95 -12.36
C PHE A 169 -9.55 4.09 -12.67
N LYS A 170 -10.04 3.18 -13.53
CA LYS A 170 -11.46 3.11 -13.87
C LYS A 170 -12.35 3.08 -12.62
N ASP A 171 -13.41 3.88 -12.65
CA ASP A 171 -14.42 4.00 -11.59
C ASP A 171 -13.89 4.48 -10.23
N GLU A 172 -12.64 4.93 -10.13
CA GLU A 172 -12.05 5.40 -8.88
C GLU A 172 -12.84 6.56 -8.29
N ALA A 173 -13.14 7.60 -9.09
CA ALA A 173 -13.93 8.75 -8.67
C ALA A 173 -15.34 8.35 -8.19
N ILE A 174 -15.99 7.39 -8.87
CA ILE A 174 -17.32 6.90 -8.50
C ILE A 174 -17.26 6.14 -7.17
N LYS A 175 -16.24 5.30 -6.98
CA LYS A 175 -16.05 4.54 -5.73
C LYS A 175 -15.68 5.45 -4.57
N ILE A 176 -14.83 6.46 -4.78
CA ILE A 176 -14.51 7.48 -3.78
C ILE A 176 -15.78 8.22 -3.36
N ALA A 177 -16.57 8.72 -4.31
CA ALA A 177 -17.82 9.41 -4.03
C ALA A 177 -18.81 8.52 -3.24
N LYS A 178 -18.89 7.22 -3.56
CA LYS A 178 -19.71 6.26 -2.82
C LYS A 178 -19.20 6.05 -1.39
N ALA A 179 -17.89 5.91 -1.20
CA ALA A 179 -17.27 5.75 0.11
C ALA A 179 -17.47 6.99 0.99
N GLU A 180 -17.33 8.19 0.43
CA GLU A 180 -17.60 9.46 1.12
C GLU A 180 -19.08 9.59 1.52
N LYS A 181 -20.00 9.25 0.61
CA LYS A 181 -21.44 9.25 0.91
C LYS A 181 -21.75 8.28 2.05
N GLN A 182 -21.19 7.07 2.02
CA GLN A 182 -21.37 6.09 3.08
C GLN A 182 -20.76 6.55 4.42
N LYS A 183 -19.60 7.19 4.41
CA LYS A 183 -19.00 7.81 5.59
C LYS A 183 -19.91 8.87 6.19
N ARG A 184 -20.44 9.78 5.36
CA ARG A 184 -21.41 10.81 5.80
C ARG A 184 -22.67 10.18 6.39
N THR A 185 -23.24 9.17 5.73
CA THR A 185 -24.41 8.44 6.24
C THR A 185 -24.13 7.78 7.59
N ASN A 186 -22.98 7.12 7.73
CA ASN A 186 -22.58 6.50 9.00
C ASN A 186 -22.39 7.54 10.11
N THR A 187 -21.80 8.70 9.81
CA THR A 187 -21.69 9.81 10.77
C THR A 187 -23.08 10.27 11.22
N ILE A 188 -24.02 10.50 10.30
CA ILE A 188 -25.38 10.91 10.63
C ILE A 188 -26.07 9.86 11.51
N ILE A 189 -26.00 8.57 11.14
CA ILE A 189 -26.58 7.48 11.93
C ILE A 189 -25.97 7.42 13.33
N SER A 190 -24.64 7.56 13.43
CA SER A 190 -23.91 7.52 14.70
C SER A 190 -24.31 8.65 15.67
N ILE A 191 -24.80 9.78 15.16
CA ILE A 191 -25.29 10.91 15.96
C ILE A 191 -26.80 10.76 16.24
N ALA A 192 -27.59 10.42 15.21
CA ALA A 192 -29.04 10.39 15.28
C ALA A 192 -29.57 9.26 16.18
N VAL A 193 -28.98 8.06 16.10
CA VAL A 193 -29.44 6.89 16.86
C VAL A 193 -29.28 7.10 18.38
N PRO A 194 -28.11 7.52 18.91
CA PRO A 194 -27.98 7.83 20.33
C PRO A 194 -28.89 8.98 20.79
N SER A 195 -29.05 10.02 19.98
CA SER A 195 -29.89 11.17 20.31
C SER A 195 -31.37 10.78 20.43
N ALA A 196 -31.88 9.96 19.50
CA ALA A 196 -33.24 9.45 19.55
C ALA A 196 -33.47 8.51 20.74
N ALA A 197 -32.48 7.65 21.07
CA ALA A 197 -32.54 6.78 22.23
C ALA A 197 -32.58 7.58 23.55
N LEU A 198 -31.81 8.66 23.64
CA LEU A 198 -31.81 9.56 24.81
C LEU A 198 -33.17 10.24 24.99
N LEU A 199 -33.77 10.75 23.91
CA LEU A 199 -35.11 11.36 23.94
C LEU A 199 -36.19 10.36 24.35
N ALA A 200 -36.15 9.14 23.83
CA ALA A 200 -37.07 8.08 24.22
C ALA A 200 -36.95 7.72 25.71
N LEU A 201 -35.72 7.69 26.25
CA LEU A 201 -35.47 7.46 27.67
C LEU A 201 -36.05 8.58 28.54
N ILE A 202 -35.83 9.85 28.15
CA ILE A 202 -36.37 11.02 28.85
C ILE A 202 -37.90 10.99 28.87
N LEU A 203 -38.54 10.68 27.74
CA LEU A 203 -39.99 10.54 27.64
C LEU A 203 -40.50 9.41 28.52
N TYR A 204 -39.85 8.24 28.50
CA TYR A 204 -40.22 7.10 29.34
C TYR A 204 -40.15 7.45 30.83
N ILE A 205 -39.05 8.07 31.29
CA ILE A 205 -38.89 8.51 32.68
C ILE A 205 -40.00 9.50 33.06
N SER A 206 -40.28 10.47 32.19
CA SER A 206 -41.30 11.50 32.41
C SER A 206 -42.71 10.91 32.57
N ILE A 207 -43.07 9.96 31.70
CA ILE A 207 -44.35 9.23 31.76
C ILE A 207 -44.43 8.38 33.02
N LYS A 208 -43.35 7.65 33.36
CA LYS A 208 -43.29 6.80 34.55
C LYS A 208 -43.44 7.60 35.84
N ILE A 209 -42.81 8.78 35.93
CA ILE A 209 -42.99 9.71 37.06
C ILE A 209 -44.45 10.15 37.18
N ARG A 210 -45.11 10.53 36.07
CA ARG A 210 -46.54 10.93 36.08
C ARG A 210 -47.46 9.80 36.55
N ILE A 211 -47.26 8.58 36.04
CA ILE A 211 -48.07 7.42 36.44
C ILE A 211 -47.90 7.11 37.94
N ASN A 212 -46.65 7.11 38.44
CA ASN A 212 -46.38 6.87 39.85
C ASN A 212 -46.94 7.95 40.77
N LYS A 213 -46.96 9.22 40.33
CA LYS A 213 -47.66 10.29 41.07
C LYS A 213 -49.17 10.08 41.10
N LYS A 214 -49.79 9.66 39.99
CA LYS A 214 -51.23 9.37 39.92
C LYS A 214 -51.68 8.18 40.77
N LYS A 215 -50.82 7.19 41.02
CA LYS A 215 -51.14 6.03 41.89
C LYS A 215 -51.02 6.31 43.39
N ARG A 216 -50.42 7.44 43.79
CA ARG A 216 -50.23 7.84 45.20
C ARG A 216 -51.30 8.82 45.70
N TYR A 217 -52.19 9.28 44.83
CA TYR A 217 -53.42 10.01 45.13
C TYR A 217 -54.60 9.08 44.86
#